data_AF-A0A819LGB2-F1
#
_entry.id   AF-A0A819LGB2-F1
#
_cell.length_a   1.000
_cell.length_b   1.000
_cell.length_c   1.000
_cell.angle_alpha   90.00
_cell.angle_beta   90.00
_cell.angle_gamma   90.00
#
_symmetry.space_group_name_H-M   'P 1'
#
loop_
_entity.id
_entity.type
_entity.pdbx_description
1 polymer ?
#
loop_
_entity_poly.entity_id
_entity_poly.type
_entity_poly.pdbx_seq_one_letter_code
_entity_poly.pdbx_strand_id
1 'polypeptide(L)'
;MQCINRCRKRLWNTNNALKLNVDPKTDCVIGRLPHCPYCKKLARPNVLMFDKSKLLVIELGAGTAVPTVRHESAVTFVDPRWTADFIRINPSAEHSVIESYYRNKTKGQGIEIILDALTALTLIDEAIKKKLKQ
;
A
#
# COMPACT_ATOMS: atom_id res chain seq x y z
N MET A 1 3.39 17.56 -1.08
CA MET A 1 2.41 17.67 -2.19
C MET A 1 2.88 16.85 -3.38
N GLN A 2 1.92 16.41 -4.20
CA GLN A 2 2.13 15.67 -5.44
C GLN A 2 1.06 16.05 -6.48
N CYS A 3 1.35 15.87 -7.77
CA CYS A 3 0.37 16.09 -8.85
C CYS A 3 -0.61 14.93 -8.93
N ILE A 4 -1.91 15.18 -9.08
CA ILE A 4 -2.93 14.13 -9.21
C ILE A 4 -2.68 13.25 -10.45
N ASN A 5 -2.22 13.85 -11.55
CA ASN A 5 -1.89 13.14 -12.80
C ASN A 5 -0.45 12.60 -12.81
N ARG A 6 0.32 12.74 -11.72
CA ARG A 6 1.73 12.30 -11.62
C ARG A 6 2.64 12.78 -12.76
N CYS A 7 2.38 13.93 -13.37
CA CYS A 7 3.02 14.40 -14.62
C CYS A 7 4.57 14.45 -14.61
N ARG A 8 5.20 14.58 -13.44
CA ARG A 8 6.66 14.58 -13.27
C ARG A 8 7.14 13.65 -12.15
N LYS A 9 6.24 12.85 -11.55
CA LYS A 9 6.49 11.94 -10.42
C LYS A 9 7.32 12.55 -9.26
N ARG A 10 7.24 13.87 -9.06
CA ARG A 10 8.04 14.61 -8.06
C ARG A 10 7.19 14.98 -6.85
N LEU A 11 7.77 14.84 -5.66
CA LEU A 11 7.23 15.36 -4.41
C LEU A 11 7.80 16.76 -4.13
N TRP A 12 6.98 17.63 -3.55
CA TRP A 12 7.43 18.95 -3.09
C TRP A 12 6.80 19.32 -1.74
N ASN A 13 7.55 20.06 -0.91
CA ASN A 13 7.10 20.45 0.42
C ASN A 13 6.08 21.59 0.38
N THR A 14 5.35 21.75 1.48
CA THR A 14 4.33 22.79 1.64
C THR A 14 4.82 24.04 2.34
N ASN A 15 6.01 24.04 2.98
CA ASN A 15 6.73 25.14 3.67
C ASN A 15 5.88 26.40 3.96
N ASN A 16 4.72 26.25 4.61
CA ASN A 16 3.74 27.30 4.88
C ASN A 16 3.22 28.13 3.67
N ALA A 17 3.54 27.71 2.44
CA ALA A 17 3.11 28.37 1.20
C ALA A 17 1.67 28.04 0.80
N LEU A 18 1.12 26.92 1.27
CA LEU A 18 -0.30 26.61 1.12
C LEU A 18 -1.12 27.42 2.13
N LYS A 19 -1.30 28.72 1.84
CA LYS A 19 -2.27 29.58 2.52
C LYS A 19 -3.68 29.21 2.08
N LEU A 20 -4.17 28.06 2.53
CA LEU A 20 -5.54 27.62 2.28
C LEU A 20 -6.47 28.42 3.21
N ASN A 21 -7.50 29.03 2.64
CA ASN A 21 -8.61 29.56 3.42
C ASN A 21 -9.55 28.38 3.73
N VAL A 22 -9.76 28.02 4.99
CA VAL A 22 -10.54 26.84 5.39
C VAL A 22 -11.76 27.32 6.17
N ASP A 23 -12.94 26.83 5.79
CA ASP A 23 -14.17 27.07 6.53
C ASP A 23 -14.15 26.27 7.84
N PRO A 24 -14.19 26.94 9.01
CA PRO A 24 -14.12 26.26 10.31
C PRO A 24 -15.35 25.40 10.63
N LYS A 25 -16.45 25.50 9.87
CA LYS A 25 -17.66 24.68 10.09
C LYS A 25 -17.68 23.40 9.26
N THR A 26 -17.08 23.42 8.07
CA THR A 26 -17.14 22.32 7.10
C THR A 26 -15.79 21.63 6.88
N ASP A 27 -14.72 22.18 7.48
CA ASP A 27 -13.32 21.78 7.27
C ASP A 27 -12.91 21.76 5.78
N CYS A 28 -13.63 22.51 4.94
CA CYS A 28 -13.42 22.58 3.51
C CYS A 28 -12.64 23.83 3.10
N VAL A 29 -11.83 23.71 2.05
CA VAL A 29 -11.11 24.85 1.48
C VAL A 29 -12.09 25.77 0.75
N ILE A 30 -12.10 27.05 1.13
CA ILE A 30 -12.80 28.13 0.46
C ILE A 30 -11.93 28.63 -0.70
N GLY A 31 -12.46 28.56 -1.93
CA GLY A 31 -11.79 29.09 -3.12
C GLY A 31 -11.03 28.04 -3.93
N ARG A 32 -9.89 28.42 -4.50
CA ARG A 32 -9.14 27.56 -5.44
C ARG A 32 -8.29 26.54 -4.70
N LEU A 33 -8.48 25.27 -5.03
CA LEU A 33 -7.61 24.17 -4.61
C LEU A 33 -6.19 24.33 -5.21
N PRO A 34 -5.17 23.75 -4.56
CA PRO A 34 -3.80 23.86 -5.03
C PRO A 34 -3.61 23.15 -6.37
N HIS A 35 -2.82 23.77 -7.26
CA HIS A 35 -2.50 23.22 -8.57
C HIS A 35 -1.02 22.85 -8.68
N CYS A 36 -0.72 21.90 -9.56
CA CYS A 36 0.63 21.49 -9.89
C CYS A 36 1.37 22.67 -10.55
N PRO A 37 2.57 23.03 -10.08
CA PRO A 37 3.31 24.15 -10.66
C PRO A 37 3.69 23.92 -12.13
N TYR A 38 3.78 22.64 -12.55
CA TYR A 38 4.18 22.24 -13.89
C TYR A 38 3.01 22.13 -14.88
N CYS A 39 2.04 21.24 -14.63
CA CYS A 39 0.95 20.98 -15.59
C CYS A 39 -0.36 21.71 -15.26
N LYS A 40 -0.39 22.50 -14.18
CA LYS A 40 -1.56 23.25 -13.71
C LYS A 40 -2.80 22.40 -13.40
N LYS A 41 -2.73 21.07 -13.40
CA LYS A 41 -3.79 20.18 -12.88
C LYS A 41 -3.77 20.16 -11.35
N LEU A 42 -4.79 19.60 -10.72
CA LEU A 42 -4.93 19.58 -9.27
C LEU A 42 -3.70 18.94 -8.58
N ALA A 43 -3.23 19.58 -7.52
CA ALA A 43 -2.23 19.02 -6.62
C ALA A 43 -2.94 18.45 -5.40
N ARG A 44 -2.44 17.32 -4.90
CA ARG A 44 -2.92 16.68 -3.68
C ARG A 44 -1.82 16.63 -2.63
N PRO A 45 -2.17 16.68 -1.33
CA PRO A 45 -1.26 16.25 -0.27
C PRO A 45 -0.69 14.88 -0.60
N ASN A 46 0.52 14.60 -0.11
CA ASN A 46 1.09 13.26 -0.23
C ASN A 46 0.52 12.35 0.87
N VAL A 47 -0.81 12.31 0.95
CA VAL A 47 -1.56 11.36 1.76
C VAL A 47 -1.92 10.21 0.83
N LEU A 48 -1.74 8.97 1.30
CA LEU A 48 -2.18 7.79 0.57
C LEU A 48 -3.70 7.87 0.36
N MET A 49 -4.11 8.30 -0.83
CA MET A 49 -5.48 8.18 -1.32
C MET A 49 -5.45 7.11 -2.39
N PHE A 50 -6.07 5.98 -2.08
CA PHE A 50 -6.00 4.73 -2.80
C PHE A 50 -6.79 4.81 -4.12
N ASP A 51 -6.08 5.03 -5.23
CA ASP A 51 -6.60 4.81 -6.59
C ASP A 51 -6.30 3.36 -6.99
N LYS A 52 -7.06 2.75 -7.91
CA LYS A 52 -7.07 1.33 -8.36
C LYS A 52 -5.70 0.80 -8.81
N SER A 53 -4.74 0.73 -7.90
CA SER A 53 -3.34 0.45 -8.16
C SER A 53 -2.93 -0.76 -7.32
N LYS A 54 -2.17 -1.66 -7.95
CA LYS A 54 -1.76 -2.94 -7.39
C LYS A 54 -1.35 -2.82 -5.92
N LEU A 55 -1.90 -3.68 -5.08
CA LEU A 55 -1.62 -3.72 -3.65
C LEU A 55 -0.74 -4.92 -3.35
N LEU A 56 0.20 -4.78 -2.41
CA LEU A 56 0.93 -5.90 -1.84
C LEU A 56 0.66 -5.92 -0.34
N VAL A 57 0.06 -7.00 0.14
CA VAL A 57 -0.11 -7.28 1.56
C VAL A 57 1.08 -8.12 2.01
N ILE A 58 1.76 -7.72 3.09
CA ILE A 58 2.82 -8.52 3.72
C ILE A 58 2.45 -8.69 5.19
N GLU A 59 2.13 -9.92 5.58
CA GLU A 59 1.86 -10.29 6.97
C GLU A 59 3.08 -10.96 7.59
N LEU A 60 3.52 -10.47 8.75
CA LEU A 60 4.71 -10.97 9.45
C LEU A 60 4.30 -11.52 10.82
N GLY A 61 4.51 -12.82 11.04
CA GLY A 61 4.52 -13.41 12.38
C GLY A 61 3.20 -13.42 13.15
N ALA A 62 2.05 -13.05 12.54
CA ALA A 62 0.77 -12.96 13.25
C ALA A 62 0.33 -14.29 13.89
N GLY A 63 0.59 -15.41 13.21
CA GLY A 63 0.21 -16.75 13.69
C GLY A 63 -1.25 -16.82 14.08
N THR A 64 -1.57 -17.59 15.11
CA THR A 64 -2.91 -17.60 15.75
C THR A 64 -3.04 -16.56 16.87
N ALA A 65 -1.95 -15.96 17.31
CA ALA A 65 -1.90 -15.03 18.45
C ALA A 65 -2.50 -13.65 18.13
N VAL A 66 -2.51 -13.23 16.85
CA VAL A 66 -3.06 -11.94 16.43
C VAL A 66 -4.13 -12.11 15.33
N PRO A 67 -5.36 -12.56 15.70
CA PRO A 67 -6.42 -12.87 14.73
C PRO A 67 -6.85 -11.66 13.88
N THR A 68 -6.80 -10.46 14.45
CA THR A 68 -7.18 -9.23 13.75
C THR A 68 -6.29 -8.96 12.55
N VAL A 69 -4.97 -9.19 12.66
CA VAL A 69 -4.05 -9.06 11.53
C VAL A 69 -4.39 -10.09 10.45
N ARG A 70 -4.68 -11.35 10.82
CA ARG A 70 -5.08 -12.36 9.84
C ARG A 70 -6.37 -11.97 9.11
N HIS A 71 -7.33 -11.43 9.84
CA HIS A 71 -8.61 -10.97 9.28
C HIS A 71 -8.40 -9.80 8.32
N GLU A 72 -7.71 -8.74 8.76
CA GLU A 72 -7.44 -7.54 7.95
C GLU A 72 -6.64 -7.87 6.68
N SER A 73 -5.61 -8.71 6.79
CA SER A 73 -4.85 -9.20 5.63
C SER A 73 -5.75 -9.96 4.65
N ALA A 74 -6.59 -10.86 5.16
CA ALA A 74 -7.49 -11.66 4.35
C ALA A 74 -8.55 -10.81 3.62
N VAL A 75 -9.26 -9.95 4.35
CA VAL A 75 -10.31 -9.10 3.75
C VAL A 75 -9.71 -8.15 2.73
N THR A 76 -8.54 -7.56 3.03
CA THR A 76 -7.81 -6.70 2.10
C THR A 76 -7.37 -7.47 0.86
N PHE A 77 -6.89 -8.70 1.03
CA PHE A 77 -6.47 -9.54 -0.08
C PHE A 77 -7.64 -9.84 -1.01
N VAL A 78 -8.83 -10.21 -0.51
CA VAL A 78 -9.97 -10.59 -1.37
C VAL A 78 -10.82 -9.43 -1.86
N ASP A 79 -10.58 -8.23 -1.37
CA ASP A 79 -11.35 -7.06 -1.75
C ASP A 79 -11.25 -6.77 -3.26
N PRO A 80 -12.38 -6.74 -4.00
CA PRO A 80 -12.37 -6.53 -5.45
C PRO A 80 -11.97 -5.10 -5.86
N ARG A 81 -11.85 -4.16 -4.91
CA ARG A 81 -11.35 -2.80 -5.17
C ARG A 81 -9.89 -2.80 -5.63
N TRP A 82 -9.11 -3.83 -5.31
CA TRP A 82 -7.68 -3.92 -5.61
C TRP A 82 -7.33 -5.17 -6.40
N THR A 83 -6.23 -5.11 -7.16
CA THR A 83 -5.47 -6.32 -7.53
C THR A 83 -4.38 -6.50 -6.49
N ALA A 84 -4.64 -7.32 -5.47
CA ALA A 84 -3.74 -7.54 -4.36
C ALA A 84 -2.94 -8.85 -4.51
N ASP A 85 -1.63 -8.77 -4.35
CA ASP A 85 -0.77 -9.91 -4.02
C ASP A 85 -0.61 -9.99 -2.49
N PHE A 86 -0.44 -11.18 -1.94
CA PHE A 86 -0.33 -11.40 -0.50
C PHE A 86 0.82 -12.35 -0.18
N ILE A 87 1.76 -11.88 0.64
CA ILE A 87 2.85 -12.67 1.20
C ILE A 87 2.59 -12.84 2.70
N ARG A 88 2.54 -14.08 3.17
CA ARG A 88 2.50 -14.41 4.60
C ARG A 88 3.82 -15.04 5.00
N ILE A 89 4.45 -14.49 6.04
CA ILE A 89 5.74 -14.93 6.56
C ILE A 89 5.55 -15.39 8.00
N ASN A 90 5.83 -16.66 8.27
CA ASN A 90 5.79 -17.20 9.62
C ASN A 90 6.79 -18.36 9.78
N PRO A 91 7.49 -18.48 10.93
CA PRO A 91 8.36 -19.64 11.17
C PRO A 91 7.63 -20.99 11.17
N SER A 92 6.36 -21.03 11.58
CA SER A 92 5.58 -22.27 11.59
C SER A 92 4.86 -22.46 10.25
N ALA A 93 4.97 -23.66 9.69
CA ALA A 93 4.28 -24.05 8.46
C ALA A 93 2.75 -23.92 8.62
N GLU A 94 2.22 -24.33 9.77
CA GLU A 94 0.78 -24.26 10.07
C GLU A 94 0.25 -22.82 10.06
N HIS A 95 1.09 -21.87 10.47
CA HIS A 95 0.78 -20.46 10.60
C HIS A 95 1.08 -19.67 9.31
N SER A 96 1.79 -20.28 8.37
CA SER A 96 2.10 -19.69 7.06
C SER A 96 0.98 -19.90 6.04
N VAL A 97 0.09 -20.88 6.28
CA VAL A 97 -0.99 -21.25 5.35
C VAL A 97 -1.90 -20.06 5.05
N ILE A 98 -2.10 -19.78 3.76
CA ILE A 98 -3.13 -18.90 3.23
C ILE A 98 -4.28 -19.80 2.77
N GLU A 99 -5.43 -19.66 3.42
CA GLU A 99 -6.54 -20.59 3.22
C GLU A 99 -7.02 -20.65 1.76
N SER A 100 -7.26 -21.87 1.30
CA SER A 100 -7.73 -22.18 -0.05
C SER A 100 -9.12 -21.62 -0.34
N TYR A 101 -9.90 -21.23 0.66
CA TYR A 101 -11.23 -20.65 0.49
C TYR A 101 -11.19 -19.31 -0.29
N TYR A 102 -10.03 -18.65 -0.35
CA TYR A 102 -9.80 -17.47 -1.20
C TYR A 102 -9.56 -17.79 -2.70
N ARG A 103 -9.63 -19.07 -3.13
CA ARG A 103 -9.29 -19.53 -4.49
C ARG A 103 -10.21 -19.04 -5.61
N ASN A 104 -11.35 -18.42 -5.31
CA ASN A 104 -12.24 -17.83 -6.34
C ASN A 104 -11.80 -16.44 -6.82
N LYS A 105 -10.55 -16.07 -6.58
CA LYS A 105 -10.01 -14.78 -6.99
C LYS A 105 -9.55 -14.80 -8.44
N THR A 106 -9.95 -13.80 -9.22
CA THR A 106 -9.60 -13.68 -10.64
C THR A 106 -8.21 -13.06 -10.87
N LYS A 107 -7.64 -12.37 -9.87
CA LYS A 107 -6.34 -11.66 -9.97
C LYS A 107 -5.58 -11.59 -8.64
N GLY A 108 -4.27 -11.75 -8.70
CA GLY A 108 -3.35 -11.66 -7.55
C GLY A 108 -2.92 -13.03 -7.01
N GLN A 109 -1.76 -13.09 -6.35
CA GLN A 109 -1.14 -14.33 -5.88
C GLN A 109 -0.99 -14.33 -4.36
N GLY A 110 -1.19 -15.52 -3.75
CA GLY A 110 -0.83 -15.78 -2.36
C GLY A 110 0.49 -16.54 -2.31
N ILE A 111 1.43 -16.09 -1.48
CA ILE A 111 2.74 -16.72 -1.27
C ILE A 111 2.94 -16.96 0.22
N GLU A 112 3.27 -18.20 0.56
CA GLU A 112 3.53 -18.64 1.92
C GLU A 112 5.04 -18.80 2.09
N ILE A 113 5.61 -18.14 3.09
CA ILE A 113 7.05 -18.22 3.39
C ILE A 113 7.21 -18.75 4.81
N ILE A 114 7.74 -19.97 4.91
CA ILE A 114 7.98 -20.69 6.16
C ILE A 114 9.37 -20.33 6.70
N LEU A 115 9.52 -19.10 7.18
CA LEU A 115 10.75 -18.55 7.73
C LEU A 115 10.42 -17.52 8.81
N ASP A 116 11.41 -17.18 9.65
CA ASP A 116 11.32 -15.98 10.46
C ASP A 116 11.35 -14.71 9.58
N ALA A 117 10.80 -13.63 10.12
CA ALA A 117 10.62 -12.38 9.38
C ALA A 117 11.95 -11.79 8.90
N LEU A 118 13.00 -11.85 9.72
CA LEU A 118 14.30 -11.26 9.38
C LEU A 118 14.95 -12.03 8.22
N THR A 119 15.01 -13.36 8.32
CA THR A 119 15.57 -14.21 7.27
C THR A 119 14.80 -14.04 5.96
N ALA A 120 13.47 -14.07 6.02
CA ALA A 120 12.64 -13.92 4.82
C ALA A 120 12.84 -12.56 4.13
N LEU A 121 12.80 -11.46 4.89
CA LEU A 121 12.96 -10.12 4.33
C LEU A 121 14.38 -9.89 3.78
N THR A 122 15.40 -10.48 4.41
CA THR A 122 16.78 -10.43 3.91
C THR A 122 16.89 -11.15 2.55
N LEU A 123 16.29 -12.34 2.42
CA LEU A 123 16.28 -13.08 1.15
C LEU A 123 15.51 -12.35 0.05
N ILE A 124 14.37 -11.72 0.40
CA ILE A 124 13.58 -10.90 -0.52
C ILE A 124 14.41 -9.70 -1.00
N ASP A 125 15.07 -8.98 -0.11
CA ASP A 125 15.92 -7.84 -0.45
C ASP A 125 17.06 -8.24 -1.39
N GLU A 126 17.77 -9.33 -1.08
CA GLU A 126 18.83 -9.85 -1.95
C GLU A 126 18.31 -10.29 -3.32
N ALA A 127 17.14 -10.93 -3.38
CA ALA A 127 16.51 -11.29 -4.65
C ALA A 127 16.13 -10.06 -5.47
N ILE A 128 15.58 -9.02 -4.83
CA ILE A 128 15.23 -7.74 -5.48
C ILE A 128 16.50 -7.06 -6.02
N LYS A 129 17.55 -6.95 -5.21
CA LYS A 129 18.84 -6.36 -5.63
C LYS A 129 19.43 -7.09 -6.82
N LYS A 130 19.38 -8.42 -6.86
CA LYS A 130 19.83 -9.22 -8.01
C LYS A 130 19.01 -8.91 -9.26
N LYS A 131 17.69 -8.79 -9.13
CA LYS A 131 16.78 -8.49 -10.24
C LYS A 131 16.94 -7.08 -10.80
N LEU A 132 17.28 -6.10 -9.96
CA LEU A 132 17.46 -4.69 -10.35
C LEU A 132 18.84 -4.39 -10.96
N LYS A 133 19.82 -5.29 -10.76
CA LYS A 133 21.16 -5.21 -11.37
C LYS A 133 21.24 -5.89 -12.74
N GLN A 134 20.14 -6.53 -13.19
CA GLN A 134 19.97 -7.13 -14.52
C GLN A 134 19.19 -6.17 -15.42
#